data_AF-A0A5S9M2M0-F1
#
_entry.id   AF-A0A5S9M2M0-F1
#
_cell.length_a   1.000
_cell.length_b   1.000
_cell.length_c   1.000
_cell.angle_alpha   90.00
_cell.angle_beta   90.00
_cell.angle_gamma   90.00
#
_symmetry.space_group_name_H-M   'P 1'
#
loop_
_entity.id
_entity.type
_entity.pdbx_description
1 polymer ?
#
loop_
_entity_poly.entity_id
_entity_poly.type
_entity_poly.pdbx_seq_one_letter_code
_entity_poly.pdbx_strand_id
1 'polypeptide(L)'
;MKIALVQMNVQIGEPEVNFKKSSSVFLEEAVREQPDLIILPEMWNTGYALEQAEQLADVNGERTKNSSFPPLHGSIKCISSQAVY
;
A
#
# COMPACT_ATOMS: atom_id res chain seq x y z
N MET A 1 17.07 -1.72 -13.91
CA MET A 1 16.01 -2.17 -13.00
C MET A 1 16.24 -1.51 -11.63
N LYS A 2 15.39 -0.56 -11.26
CA LYS A 2 15.40 0.15 -9.98
C LYS A 2 14.19 -0.28 -9.17
N ILE A 3 14.42 -0.70 -7.92
CA ILE A 3 13.36 -1.14 -7.01
C ILE A 3 13.29 -0.14 -5.85
N ALA A 4 12.09 0.31 -5.52
CA ALA A 4 11.81 1.05 -4.30
C ALA A 4 11.10 0.13 -3.29
N LEU A 5 11.67 0.02 -2.09
CA LEU A 5 11.07 -0.69 -0.97
C LEU A 5 10.52 0.36 -0.01
N VAL A 6 9.21 0.38 0.18
CA VAL A 6 8.58 1.31 1.12
C VAL A 6 8.72 0.75 2.53
N GLN A 7 9.35 1.51 3.41
CA GLN A 7 9.40 1.21 4.84
C GLN A 7 8.55 2.23 5.59
N MET A 8 7.42 1.79 6.13
CA MET A 8 6.50 2.64 6.89
C MET A 8 6.14 2.00 8.22
N ASN A 9 5.95 2.84 9.25
CA ASN A 9 5.31 2.40 10.48
C ASN A 9 3.80 2.24 10.22
N VAL A 10 3.34 0.98 10.20
CA VAL A 10 1.94 0.56 10.03
C VAL A 10 1.23 0.65 11.38
N GLN A 11 0.16 1.42 11.45
CA GLN A 11 -0.68 1.52 12.64
C GLN A 11 -1.68 0.36 12.67
N ILE A 12 -1.62 -0.46 13.71
CA ILE A 12 -2.49 -1.64 13.85
C ILE A 12 -3.93 -1.18 13.98
N GLY A 13 -4.83 -1.73 13.15
CA GLY A 13 -6.26 -1.47 13.21
C GLY A 13 -6.71 -0.16 12.56
N GLU A 14 -5.82 0.56 11.88
CA GLU A 14 -6.08 1.91 11.35
C GLU A 14 -5.96 2.00 9.81
N PRO A 15 -6.89 1.37 9.03
CA PRO A 15 -6.85 1.36 7.56
C PRO A 15 -6.71 2.73 6.92
N GLU A 16 -7.49 3.71 7.38
CA GLU A 16 -7.51 5.05 6.79
C GLU A 16 -6.17 5.78 6.97
N VAL A 17 -5.58 5.66 8.15
CA VAL A 17 -4.30 6.29 8.48
C VAL A 17 -3.18 5.68 7.66
N ASN A 18 -3.16 4.36 7.57
CA ASN A 18 -2.15 3.64 6.79
C ASN A 18 -2.30 3.91 5.30
N PHE A 19 -3.53 3.93 4.78
CA PHE A 19 -3.84 4.29 3.40
C PHE A 19 -3.32 5.66 3.04
N LYS A 20 -3.70 6.68 3.81
CA LYS A 20 -3.24 8.05 3.55
C LYS A 20 -1.71 8.16 3.61
N LYS A 21 -1.08 7.47 4.56
CA LYS A 21 0.37 7.51 4.74
C LYS A 21 1.11 6.81 3.59
N SER A 22 0.62 5.65 3.13
CA SER A 22 1.22 4.94 2.00
C SER A 22 1.05 5.73 0.70
N SER A 23 -0.18 6.18 0.39
CA SER A 23 -0.50 6.87 -0.86
C SER A 23 0.16 8.23 -0.99
N SER A 24 0.07 9.06 0.05
CA SER A 24 0.37 10.50 -0.03
C SER A 24 1.79 10.86 0.39
N VAL A 25 2.51 9.94 1.04
CA VAL A 25 3.89 10.22 1.49
C VAL A 25 4.85 9.30 0.75
N PHE A 26 4.78 8.00 1.00
CA PHE A 26 5.81 7.09 0.53
C PHE A 26 5.75 6.81 -0.98
N LEU A 27 4.55 6.70 -1.55
CA LEU A 27 4.41 6.42 -2.98
C LEU A 27 4.72 7.64 -3.84
N GLU A 28 4.33 8.84 -3.41
CA GLU A 28 4.72 10.08 -4.10
C GLU A 28 6.24 10.27 -4.09
N GLU A 29 6.90 10.02 -2.95
CA GLU A 29 8.36 10.05 -2.85
C GLU A 29 9.02 8.98 -3.72
N ALA A 30 8.53 7.74 -3.65
CA ALA A 30 9.07 6.63 -4.44
C ALA A 30 8.94 6.88 -5.95
N VAL A 31 7.83 7.46 -6.41
CA VAL A 31 7.61 7.75 -7.85
C VAL A 31 8.59 8.80 -8.38
N ARG A 32 8.98 9.81 -7.58
CA ARG A 32 9.98 10.82 -7.99
C ARG A 32 11.33 10.21 -8.36
N GLU A 33 11.65 9.09 -7.74
CA GLU A 33 12.87 8.32 -7.99
C GLU A 33 12.80 7.47 -9.28
N GLN A 34 11.66 7.44 -9.97
CA GLN A 34 11.44 6.67 -11.21
C GLN A 34 11.87 5.18 -11.11
N PRO A 35 11.40 4.42 -10.09
CA PRO A 35 11.66 3.00 -10.01
C PRO A 35 10.88 2.21 -11.06
N ASP A 36 11.36 1.03 -11.44
CA ASP A 36 10.61 0.08 -12.27
C ASP A 36 9.58 -0.72 -11.43
N LEU A 37 9.85 -0.87 -10.12
CA LEU A 37 9.03 -1.64 -9.19
C LEU A 37 9.00 -0.99 -7.80
N ILE A 38 7.81 -0.85 -7.23
CA ILE A 38 7.58 -0.43 -5.85
C ILE A 38 6.99 -1.60 -5.07
N ILE A 39 7.53 -1.87 -3.89
CA ILE A 39 7.04 -2.92 -2.98
C ILE A 39 6.60 -2.28 -1.68
N LEU A 40 5.34 -2.50 -1.30
CA LEU A 40 4.80 -2.10 0.01
C LEU A 40 5.03 -3.23 1.04
N PRO A 41 5.10 -2.88 2.34
CA PRO A 41 5.17 -3.87 3.40
C PRO A 41 3.97 -4.83 3.40
N GLU A 42 4.17 -5.99 4.01
CA GLU A 42 3.08 -6.92 4.30
C GLU A 42 2.06 -6.30 5.27
N MET A 43 0.77 -6.59 5.06
CA MET A 43 -0.34 -6.11 5.89
C MET A 43 -0.33 -4.58 6.06
N TRP A 44 0.13 -3.85 5.04
CA TRP A 44 0.34 -2.41 5.15
C TRP A 44 -0.95 -1.63 5.44
N ASN A 45 -2.12 -2.18 5.07
CA ASN A 45 -3.41 -1.53 5.27
C ASN A 45 -3.88 -1.61 6.73
N THR A 46 -3.87 -2.77 7.36
CA THR A 46 -4.46 -2.98 8.71
C THR A 46 -3.43 -3.29 9.79
N GLY A 47 -2.18 -3.63 9.41
CA GLY A 47 -1.24 -4.32 10.28
C GLY A 47 -1.75 -5.70 10.69
N TYR A 48 -1.16 -6.26 11.74
CA TYR A 48 -1.56 -7.57 12.28
C TYR A 48 -2.80 -7.49 13.19
N ALA A 49 -3.80 -6.69 12.83
CA ALA A 49 -5.09 -6.59 13.52
C ALA A 49 -5.97 -7.84 13.24
N LEU A 50 -5.46 -9.04 13.55
CA LEU A 50 -6.05 -10.32 13.16
C LEU A 50 -7.46 -10.51 13.72
N GLU A 51 -7.71 -10.04 14.94
CA GLU A 51 -9.04 -10.14 15.60
C GLU A 51 -10.12 -9.29 14.90
N GLN A 52 -9.72 -8.27 14.14
CA GLN A 52 -10.60 -7.34 13.46
C GLN A 52 -10.53 -7.50 11.93
N ALA A 53 -9.83 -8.53 11.45
CA ALA A 53 -9.48 -8.65 10.04
C ALA A 53 -10.72 -8.75 9.15
N GLU A 54 -11.79 -9.43 9.58
CA GLU A 54 -13.07 -9.49 8.85
C GLU A 54 -13.72 -8.11 8.65
N GLN A 55 -13.53 -7.18 9.59
CA GLN A 55 -14.14 -5.85 9.54
C GLN A 55 -13.28 -4.84 8.78
N LEU A 56 -11.97 -5.00 8.88
CA LEU A 56 -10.99 -4.03 8.37
C LEU A 56 -10.36 -4.41 7.03
N ALA A 57 -10.54 -5.66 6.57
CA ALA A 57 -9.97 -6.12 5.32
C ALA A 57 -10.52 -5.36 4.12
N ASP A 58 -9.66 -5.20 3.13
CA ASP A 58 -10.06 -4.68 1.83
C ASP A 58 -10.71 -5.82 1.04
N VAL A 59 -12.05 -5.86 1.04
CA VAL A 59 -12.84 -6.91 0.37
C VAL A 59 -12.41 -7.04 -1.08
N ASN A 60 -11.89 -8.21 -1.46
CA ASN A 60 -11.30 -8.48 -2.78
C ASN A 60 -10.21 -7.49 -3.25
N GLY A 61 -9.63 -6.68 -2.36
CA GLY A 61 -8.67 -5.64 -2.72
C GLY A 61 -9.27 -4.47 -3.52
N GLU A 62 -10.60 -4.31 -3.50
CA GLU A 62 -11.30 -3.32 -4.34
C GLU A 62 -10.86 -1.89 -4.04
N ARG A 63 -10.68 -1.53 -2.78
CA ARG A 63 -10.19 -0.20 -2.41
C ARG A 63 -8.81 0.03 -3.02
N THR A 64 -7.92 -0.95 -2.95
CA THR A 64 -6.56 -0.85 -3.49
C THR A 64 -6.52 -0.75 -5.01
N LYS A 65 -7.41 -1.46 -5.71
CA LYS A 65 -7.57 -1.37 -7.17
C LYS A 65 -8.14 -0.01 -7.60
N ASN A 66 -9.14 0.47 -6.87
CA ASN A 66 -9.87 1.70 -7.20
C ASN A 66 -9.16 2.96 -6.71
N SER A 67 -8.35 2.82 -5.66
CA SER A 67 -7.47 3.89 -5.24
C SER A 67 -6.45 4.09 -6.35
N SER A 68 -6.56 5.23 -7.01
CA SER A 68 -5.55 5.71 -7.92
C SER A 68 -4.29 6.01 -7.11
N PHE A 69 -3.52 4.97 -6.80
CA PHE A 69 -2.07 5.13 -6.66
C PHE A 69 -1.65 6.00 -7.85
N PRO A 70 -0.91 7.08 -7.61
CA PRO A 70 -0.66 8.12 -8.62
C PRO A 70 -0.33 7.43 -9.94
N PRO A 71 -0.99 7.80 -11.05
CA PRO A 71 -0.91 7.06 -12.30
C PRO A 71 0.55 6.80 -12.58
N LEU A 72 0.93 5.52 -12.43
CA LEU A 72 2.29 5.04 -12.54
C LEU A 72 2.72 5.43 -13.95
N HIS A 73 3.42 6.56 -14.07
CA HIS A 73 3.84 7.09 -15.35
C HIS A 73 4.96 6.18 -15.85
N GLY A 74 4.70 5.47 -16.94
CA GLY A 74 5.59 4.40 -17.41
C GLY A 74 5.36 3.08 -16.67
N SER A 75 6.05 2.03 -17.12
CA SER A 75 5.89 0.62 -16.75
C SER A 75 6.12 0.25 -15.26
N ILE A 76 6.03 1.21 -14.33
CA ILE A 76 6.20 1.02 -12.90
C ILE A 76 5.11 0.07 -12.39
N LYS A 77 5.52 -0.99 -11.69
CA LYS A 77 4.62 -1.93 -11.03
C LYS A 77 4.61 -1.68 -9.53
N CYS A 78 3.46 -1.85 -8.89
CA CYS A 78 3.33 -1.87 -7.43
C CYS A 78 2.90 -3.27 -6.99
N ILE A 79 3.60 -3.85 -6.02
CA ILE A 79 3.26 -5.15 -5.44
C ILE A 79 3.07 -4.96 -3.93
N SER A 80 2.00 -5.50 -3.39
CA SER A 80 1.71 -5.46 -1.96
C SER A 80 1.01 -6.74 -1.50
N SER A 81 1.22 -7.11 -0.24
CA SER A 81 0.43 -8.11 0.47
C SER A 81 -0.38 -7.38 1.54
N GLN A 82 -1.68 -7.65 1.63
CA GLN A 82 -2.60 -6.93 2.50
C GLN A 82 -3.69 -7.86 3.05
N ALA A 83 -4.37 -7.44 4.12
CA ALA A 83 -5.55 -8.17 4.59
C ALA A 83 -6.66 -8.07 3.53
N VAL A 84 -7.02 -9.22 2.95
CA VAL A 84 -8.12 -9.39 2.00
C VAL A 84 -9.00 -10.51 2.54
N TYR A 85 -10.31 -10.27 2.59
CA TYR A 85 -11.35 -11.27 2.82
C TYR A 85 -12.26 -11.37 1.60
#